data_AF-A0A1V3RTV1-F1
#
_entry.id   AF-A0A1V3RTV1-F1
#
_cell.length_a   1.000
_cell.length_b   1.000
_cell.length_c   1.000
_cell.angle_alpha   90.00
_cell.angle_beta   90.00
_cell.angle_gamma   90.00
#
_symmetry.space_group_name_H-M   'P 1'
#
loop_
_entity.id
_entity.type
_entity.pdbx_description
1 polymer ?
#
loop_
_entity_poly.entity_id
_entity_poly.type
_entity_poly.pdbx_seq_one_letter_code
_entity_poly.pdbx_strand_id
1 'polypeptide(L)'
;MSVEAAKHARELLLKEYRGVLATHSKSMPGFPFGSVVPYCLDEQGRPLILISRIAQHTHNLQKDPKCSMLVGERGAEDVQAVGRLTYLAEARKLEDSGAIEAAAERYYRYFPDSQNYHKAHDFDFWVLEPVRHRYIGGFGAIHWIDQLTLANPFAGKAEASMVEHMNADHAKAIAHYVELTGLPKSEPAQLAGIDSEGMHLRIGQGLHWLAFATPCNTPTQVREALVYLAHAEQWPKNAEVDA
;
A
#
# COMPACT_ATOMS: atom_id res chain seq x y z
N MET A 1 13.73 18.71 6.70
CA MET A 1 13.14 17.91 5.61
C MET A 1 11.78 18.50 5.29
N SER A 2 11.40 18.62 4.01
CA SER A 2 10.07 19.11 3.66
C SER A 2 9.02 18.08 4.10
N VAL A 3 8.12 18.47 5.00
CA VAL A 3 6.99 17.65 5.49
C VAL A 3 6.10 17.24 4.31
N GLU A 4 5.96 18.13 3.33
CA GLU A 4 5.18 17.91 2.11
C GLU A 4 5.76 16.76 1.26
N ALA A 5 7.09 16.72 1.07
CA ALA A 5 7.73 15.63 0.32
C ALA A 5 7.52 14.26 0.97
N ALA A 6 7.55 14.18 2.31
CA ALA A 6 7.26 12.94 3.03
C ALA A 6 5.79 12.50 2.87
N LYS A 7 4.86 13.45 2.89
CA LYS A 7 3.43 13.19 2.63
C LYS A 7 3.22 12.66 1.21
N HIS A 8 3.72 13.35 0.18
CA HIS A 8 3.57 12.91 -1.21
C HIS A 8 4.21 11.54 -1.48
N ALA A 9 5.38 11.28 -0.89
CA ALA A 9 6.01 9.96 -0.97
C ALA A 9 5.15 8.86 -0.33
N ARG A 10 4.52 9.12 0.82
CA ARG A 10 3.65 8.16 1.50
C ARG A 10 2.35 7.94 0.73
N GLU A 11 1.74 8.99 0.19
CA GLU A 11 0.59 8.88 -0.69
C GLU A 11 0.90 8.04 -1.93
N LEU A 12 2.09 8.19 -2.53
CA LEU A 12 2.50 7.34 -3.65
C LEU A 12 2.61 5.87 -3.21
N LEU A 13 3.19 5.60 -2.04
CA LEU A 13 3.26 4.25 -1.49
C LEU A 13 1.88 3.65 -1.22
N LEU A 14 0.89 4.45 -0.81
CA LEU A 14 -0.50 4.04 -0.59
C LEU A 14 -1.28 3.84 -1.90
N LYS A 15 -1.07 4.70 -2.90
CA LYS A 15 -1.72 4.63 -4.22
C LYS A 15 -1.25 3.42 -5.02
N GLU A 16 -0.01 3.00 -4.83
CA GLU A 16 0.58 1.84 -5.48
C GLU A 16 0.36 0.53 -4.71
N TYR A 17 0.27 -0.57 -5.46
CA TYR A 17 0.07 -1.93 -4.92
C TYR A 17 1.00 -2.96 -5.56
N ARG A 18 1.92 -2.50 -6.40
CA ARG A 18 2.98 -3.28 -7.05
C ARG A 18 4.26 -2.48 -7.00
N GLY A 19 5.37 -3.15 -6.67
CA GLY A 19 6.69 -2.54 -6.67
C GLY A 19 7.71 -3.42 -7.39
N VAL A 20 8.81 -2.83 -7.81
CA VAL A 20 9.99 -3.57 -8.29
C VAL A 20 10.95 -3.74 -7.12
N LEU A 21 11.02 -4.97 -6.60
CA LEU A 21 11.95 -5.37 -5.54
C LEU A 21 13.31 -5.72 -6.15
N ALA A 22 14.33 -4.94 -5.84
CA ALA A 22 15.72 -5.23 -6.17
C ALA A 22 16.43 -5.88 -4.98
N THR A 23 17.06 -7.02 -5.23
CA THR A 23 17.76 -7.84 -4.23
C THR A 23 19.18 -8.20 -4.69
N HIS A 24 20.08 -8.53 -3.77
CA HIS A 24 21.42 -9.00 -4.13
C HIS A 24 21.35 -10.41 -4.74
N SER A 25 21.74 -10.56 -6.01
CA SER A 25 21.59 -11.83 -6.71
C SER A 25 22.48 -12.92 -6.11
N LYS A 26 21.85 -14.03 -5.68
CA LYS A 26 22.57 -15.24 -5.26
C LYS A 26 23.14 -16.00 -6.46
N SER A 27 22.42 -16.05 -7.58
CA SER A 27 22.80 -16.80 -8.79
C SER A 27 23.84 -16.06 -9.65
N MET A 28 23.92 -14.74 -9.54
CA MET A 28 24.90 -13.91 -10.25
C MET A 28 25.50 -12.85 -9.30
N PRO A 29 26.43 -13.24 -8.41
CA PRO A 29 27.04 -12.31 -7.46
C PRO A 29 27.63 -11.08 -8.14
N GLY A 30 27.44 -9.90 -7.53
CA GLY A 30 27.85 -8.60 -8.09
C GLY A 30 26.75 -7.86 -8.86
N PHE A 31 25.66 -8.55 -9.24
CA PHE A 31 24.51 -7.95 -9.93
C PHE A 31 23.29 -7.87 -9.00
N PRO A 32 22.58 -6.74 -8.94
CA PRO A 32 21.26 -6.69 -8.34
C PRO A 32 20.22 -7.36 -9.26
N PHE A 33 19.20 -7.98 -8.67
CA PHE A 33 18.12 -8.65 -9.40
C PHE A 33 16.78 -8.00 -9.07
N GLY A 34 16.11 -7.46 -10.08
CA GLY A 34 14.78 -6.85 -9.97
C GLY A 34 13.66 -7.87 -10.25
N SER A 35 12.62 -7.85 -9.42
CA SER A 35 11.39 -8.63 -9.64
C SER A 35 10.16 -7.86 -9.18
N VAL A 36 9.03 -8.03 -9.86
CA VAL A 36 7.77 -7.40 -9.47
C VAL A 36 7.14 -8.15 -8.30
N VAL A 37 6.72 -7.43 -7.27
CA VAL A 37 5.98 -7.97 -6.13
C VAL A 37 4.71 -7.14 -5.86
N PRO A 38 3.54 -7.77 -5.67
CA PRO A 38 2.41 -7.10 -5.05
C PRO A 38 2.72 -6.77 -3.59
N TYR A 39 2.17 -5.67 -3.08
CA TYR A 39 2.28 -5.33 -1.67
C TYR A 39 1.03 -4.59 -1.18
N CYS A 40 0.73 -4.76 0.09
CA CYS A 40 -0.06 -3.80 0.87
C CYS A 40 0.81 -3.26 2.00
N LEU A 41 0.31 -2.35 2.83
CA LEU A 41 1.03 -1.94 4.03
C LEU A 41 0.65 -2.83 5.22
N ASP A 42 1.46 -2.84 6.28
CA ASP A 42 1.14 -3.42 7.58
C ASP A 42 0.58 -2.35 8.55
N GLU A 43 0.40 -2.72 9.82
CA GLU A 43 -0.07 -1.80 10.88
C GLU A 43 0.91 -0.66 11.19
N GLN A 44 2.19 -0.74 10.81
CA GLN A 44 3.17 0.33 10.95
C GLN A 44 3.37 1.14 9.66
N GLY A 45 2.60 0.86 8.61
CA GLY A 45 2.72 1.52 7.31
C GLY A 45 3.93 1.03 6.49
N ARG A 46 4.45 -0.17 6.79
CA ARG A 46 5.58 -0.78 6.07
C ARG A 46 5.07 -1.71 4.97
N PRO A 47 5.77 -1.85 3.83
CA PRO A 47 5.38 -2.81 2.80
C PRO A 47 5.37 -4.25 3.33
N LEU A 48 4.23 -4.91 3.20
CA LEU A 48 4.00 -6.32 3.46
C LEU A 48 3.86 -7.05 2.12
N ILE A 49 4.71 -8.06 1.91
CA ILE A 49 4.74 -8.88 0.70
C ILE A 49 4.54 -10.35 1.05
N LEU A 50 3.96 -11.10 0.11
CA LEU A 50 3.79 -12.55 0.19
C LEU A 50 4.58 -13.20 -0.95
N ILE A 51 5.67 -13.89 -0.62
CA ILE A 51 6.63 -14.40 -1.62
C ILE A 51 6.88 -15.90 -1.44
N SER A 52 7.04 -16.61 -2.56
CA SER A 52 7.23 -18.06 -2.57
C SER A 52 8.62 -18.44 -2.08
N ARG A 53 8.74 -19.51 -1.29
CA ARG A 53 10.00 -20.08 -0.79
C ARG A 53 10.97 -20.44 -1.90
N ILE A 54 10.47 -20.82 -3.08
CA ILE A 54 11.29 -21.21 -4.23
C ILE A 54 11.64 -20.04 -5.17
N ALA A 55 11.06 -18.85 -4.95
CA ALA A 55 11.33 -17.71 -5.81
C ALA A 55 12.78 -17.20 -5.65
N GLN A 56 13.38 -16.74 -6.75
CA GLN A 56 14.76 -16.26 -6.74
C GLN A 56 14.96 -15.07 -5.77
N HIS A 57 14.02 -14.13 -5.70
CA HIS A 57 14.10 -13.02 -4.75
C HIS A 57 14.06 -13.49 -3.29
N THR A 58 13.35 -14.59 -2.98
CA THR A 58 13.30 -15.15 -1.62
C THR A 58 14.64 -15.75 -1.23
N HIS A 59 15.25 -16.53 -2.12
CA HIS A 59 16.60 -17.04 -1.90
C HIS A 59 17.66 -15.93 -1.80
N ASN A 60 17.46 -14.82 -2.51
CA ASN A 60 18.32 -13.64 -2.41
C ASN A 60 18.18 -12.99 -1.02
N LEU A 61 16.94 -12.71 -0.57
CA LEU A 61 16.66 -12.10 0.74
C LEU A 61 17.12 -12.96 1.92
N GLN A 62 17.01 -14.28 1.81
CA GLN A 62 17.55 -15.20 2.82
C GLN A 62 19.09 -15.13 2.94
N LYS A 63 19.78 -14.79 1.85
CA LYS A 63 21.24 -14.63 1.83
C LYS A 63 21.67 -13.24 2.30
N ASP A 64 20.99 -12.20 1.84
CA ASP A 64 21.18 -10.82 2.29
C ASP A 64 19.83 -10.10 2.30
N PRO A 65 19.33 -9.68 3.48
CA PRO A 65 18.01 -9.06 3.59
C PRO A 65 17.96 -7.64 3.03
N LYS A 66 19.11 -7.03 2.70
CA LYS A 66 19.13 -5.67 2.15
C LYS A 66 18.52 -5.64 0.76
N CYS A 67 17.56 -4.75 0.57
CA CYS A 67 16.83 -4.60 -0.68
C CYS A 67 16.38 -3.16 -0.89
N SER A 68 15.88 -2.90 -2.10
CA SER A 68 15.12 -1.69 -2.37
C SER A 68 13.84 -2.04 -3.10
N MET A 69 12.75 -1.33 -2.81
CA MET A 69 11.51 -1.41 -3.59
C MET A 69 11.28 -0.08 -4.31
N LEU A 70 11.16 -0.11 -5.63
CA LEU A 70 10.75 1.03 -6.44
C LEU A 70 9.24 1.00 -6.65
N VAL A 71 8.58 2.12 -6.36
CA VAL A 71 7.19 2.38 -6.73
C VAL A 71 7.12 3.70 -7.50
N GLY A 72 6.22 3.79 -8.48
CA GLY A 72 6.02 4.96 -9.32
C GLY A 72 4.59 4.99 -9.84
N GLU A 73 4.13 6.16 -10.24
CA GLU A 73 2.74 6.35 -10.69
C GLU A 73 2.40 5.47 -11.90
N ARG A 74 1.27 4.77 -11.84
CA ARG A 74 0.82 3.88 -12.92
C ARG A 74 0.43 4.65 -14.17
N GLY A 75 0.73 4.04 -15.32
CA GLY A 75 0.24 4.53 -16.62
C GLY A 75 0.91 5.81 -17.11
N ALA A 76 1.98 6.27 -16.45
CA ALA A 76 2.73 7.43 -16.90
C ALA A 76 3.39 7.17 -18.26
N GLU A 77 3.10 8.02 -19.25
CA GLU A 77 3.81 8.00 -20.55
C GLU A 77 5.25 8.50 -20.38
N ASP A 78 5.42 9.63 -19.69
CA ASP A 78 6.72 10.13 -19.27
C ASP A 78 6.97 9.75 -17.79
N VAL A 79 7.70 8.66 -17.60
CA VAL A 79 8.05 8.13 -16.27
C VAL A 79 8.95 9.07 -15.46
N GLN A 80 9.60 10.07 -16.07
CA GLN A 80 10.44 11.04 -15.35
C GLN A 80 9.64 12.26 -14.89
N ALA A 81 8.48 12.51 -15.50
CA ALA A 81 7.59 13.61 -15.16
C ALA A 81 6.75 13.36 -13.90
N VAL A 82 6.53 12.10 -13.53
CA VAL A 82 5.66 11.68 -12.40
C VAL A 82 6.45 11.38 -11.12
N GLY A 83 5.77 11.16 -10.00
CA GLY A 83 6.37 10.75 -8.73
C GLY A 83 7.00 9.35 -8.75
N ARG A 84 8.18 9.20 -8.13
CA ARG A 84 8.84 7.91 -7.89
C ARG A 84 9.40 7.85 -6.48
N LEU A 85 9.29 6.68 -5.85
CA LEU A 85 9.82 6.40 -4.54
C LEU A 85 10.68 5.14 -4.58
N THR A 86 11.94 5.26 -4.17
CA THR A 86 12.79 4.13 -3.82
C THR A 86 12.79 3.96 -2.31
N TYR A 87 12.30 2.82 -1.83
CA TYR A 87 12.21 2.42 -0.43
C TYR A 87 13.37 1.47 -0.13
N LEU A 88 14.41 1.93 0.58
CA LEU A 88 15.54 1.10 1.01
C LEU A 88 15.16 0.40 2.31
N ALA A 89 15.36 -0.92 2.38
CA ALA A 89 14.89 -1.73 3.48
C ALA A 89 15.76 -2.93 3.79
N GLU A 90 15.57 -3.48 4.98
CA GLU A 90 15.90 -4.86 5.29
C GLU A 90 14.62 -5.68 5.32
N ALA A 91 14.54 -6.73 4.50
CA ALA A 91 13.38 -7.60 4.47
C ALA A 91 13.45 -8.59 5.62
N ARG A 92 12.38 -8.64 6.43
CA ARG A 92 12.25 -9.58 7.54
C ARG A 92 11.05 -10.50 7.34
N LYS A 93 11.31 -11.80 7.29
CA LYS A 93 10.28 -12.84 7.27
C LYS A 93 9.52 -12.81 8.60
N LEU A 94 8.19 -12.93 8.54
CA LEU A 94 7.38 -13.11 9.74
C LEU A 94 7.48 -14.57 10.20
N GLU A 95 7.71 -14.76 11.51
CA GLU A 95 7.83 -16.09 12.12
C GLU A 95 6.84 -16.31 13.26
N ASP A 96 6.41 -15.23 13.92
CA ASP A 96 5.36 -15.28 14.93
C ASP A 96 4.00 -15.62 14.30
N SER A 97 3.30 -16.59 14.86
CA SER A 97 2.03 -17.08 14.31
C SER A 97 0.91 -16.03 14.39
N GLY A 98 0.91 -15.18 15.43
CA GLY A 98 -0.03 -14.07 15.56
C GLY A 98 0.22 -13.00 14.50
N ALA A 99 1.48 -12.64 14.28
CA ALA A 99 1.87 -11.70 13.22
C ALA A 99 1.55 -12.24 11.82
N ILE A 100 1.76 -13.54 11.57
CA ILE A 100 1.42 -14.19 10.29
C ILE A 100 -0.09 -14.15 10.05
N GLU A 101 -0.91 -14.47 11.05
CA GLU A 101 -2.37 -14.47 10.89
C GLU A 101 -2.90 -13.04 10.69
N ALA A 102 -2.39 -12.05 11.43
CA ALA A 102 -2.73 -10.63 11.22
C ALA A 102 -2.33 -10.13 9.81
N ALA A 103 -1.12 -10.52 9.35
CA ALA A 103 -0.66 -10.21 8.00
C ALA A 103 -1.54 -10.87 6.94
N ALA A 104 -1.92 -12.15 7.13
CA ALA A 104 -2.80 -12.88 6.22
C ALA A 104 -4.18 -12.24 6.12
N GLU A 105 -4.80 -11.95 7.27
CA GLU A 105 -6.12 -11.34 7.34
C GLU A 105 -6.17 -10.03 6.54
N ARG A 106 -5.15 -9.18 6.71
CA ARG A 106 -5.08 -7.91 5.97
C ARG A 106 -4.72 -8.12 4.51
N TYR A 107 -3.63 -8.82 4.21
CA TYR A 107 -3.14 -9.00 2.84
C TYR A 107 -4.18 -9.64 1.93
N TYR A 108 -4.99 -10.57 2.43
CA TYR A 108 -6.01 -11.23 1.63
C TYR A 108 -7.27 -10.38 1.36
N ARG A 109 -7.56 -9.34 2.16
CA ARG A 109 -8.56 -8.33 1.76
C ARG A 109 -8.12 -7.56 0.52
N TYR A 110 -6.82 -7.27 0.42
CA TYR A 110 -6.20 -6.58 -0.71
C TYR A 110 -6.02 -7.51 -1.93
N PHE A 111 -5.64 -8.77 -1.71
CA PHE A 111 -5.33 -9.75 -2.75
C PHE A 111 -6.07 -11.10 -2.53
N PRO A 112 -7.39 -11.17 -2.77
CA PRO A 112 -8.18 -12.37 -2.49
C PRO A 112 -7.73 -13.61 -3.26
N ASP A 113 -7.20 -13.47 -4.48
CA ASP A 113 -6.72 -14.60 -5.28
C ASP A 113 -5.50 -15.30 -4.65
N SER A 114 -4.83 -14.65 -3.71
CA SER A 114 -3.70 -15.21 -2.94
C SER A 114 -4.14 -15.95 -1.67
N GLN A 115 -5.45 -16.07 -1.43
CA GLN A 115 -6.01 -16.69 -0.22
C GLN A 115 -5.32 -18.04 0.07
N ASN A 116 -4.89 -18.23 1.31
CA ASN A 116 -4.24 -19.44 1.81
C ASN A 116 -2.90 -19.82 1.17
N TYR A 117 -2.28 -18.99 0.33
CA TYR A 117 -0.97 -19.29 -0.26
C TYR A 117 0.10 -19.58 0.80
N HIS A 118 0.04 -18.91 1.96
CA HIS A 118 0.99 -19.15 3.05
C HIS A 118 0.82 -20.50 3.76
N LYS A 119 -0.35 -21.12 3.65
CA LYS A 119 -0.67 -22.44 4.22
C LYS A 119 -0.49 -23.57 3.20
N ALA A 120 -0.83 -23.32 1.93
CA ALA A 120 -0.97 -24.37 0.92
C ALA A 120 0.07 -24.37 -0.20
N HIS A 121 0.81 -23.26 -0.42
CA HIS A 121 1.59 -23.07 -1.65
C HIS A 121 3.05 -22.64 -1.42
N ASP A 122 3.61 -22.88 -0.25
CA ASP A 122 5.00 -22.51 0.09
C ASP A 122 5.29 -21.01 -0.09
N PHE A 123 4.39 -20.14 0.38
CA PHE A 123 4.64 -18.70 0.49
C PHE A 123 4.83 -18.31 1.96
N ASP A 124 5.67 -17.31 2.22
CA ASP A 124 5.82 -16.71 3.55
C ASP A 124 5.60 -15.20 3.46
N PHE A 125 5.08 -14.60 4.53
CA PHE A 125 4.97 -13.15 4.65
C PHE A 125 6.30 -12.53 5.04
N TRP A 126 6.63 -11.42 4.39
CA TRP A 126 7.82 -10.62 4.69
C TRP A 126 7.42 -9.15 4.80
N VAL A 127 8.05 -8.45 5.74
CA VAL A 127 7.90 -7.01 5.88
C VAL A 127 9.20 -6.32 5.46
N LEU A 128 9.09 -5.19 4.76
CA LEU A 128 10.23 -4.37 4.39
C LEU A 128 10.47 -3.31 5.47
N GLU A 129 11.42 -3.56 6.37
CA GLU A 129 11.74 -2.64 7.47
C GLU A 129 12.51 -1.44 6.92
N PRO A 130 11.97 -0.20 7.07
CA PRO A 130 12.54 0.97 6.41
C PRO A 130 13.93 1.29 6.97
N VAL A 131 14.88 1.50 6.06
CA VAL A 131 16.20 2.09 6.37
C VAL A 131 16.23 3.55 5.93
N ARG A 132 15.82 3.82 4.69
CA ARG A 132 15.75 5.18 4.14
C ARG A 132 14.96 5.24 2.84
N HIS A 133 14.53 6.44 2.44
CA HIS A 133 13.71 6.61 1.25
C HIS A 133 14.27 7.71 0.35
N ARG A 134 14.17 7.49 -0.96
CA ARG A 134 14.47 8.49 -1.99
C ARG A 134 13.21 8.78 -2.79
N TYR A 135 12.67 9.98 -2.65
CA TYR A 135 11.50 10.43 -3.39
C TYR A 135 11.89 11.46 -4.45
N ILE A 136 11.29 11.33 -5.63
CA ILE A 136 11.43 12.28 -6.74
C ILE A 136 10.02 12.62 -7.25
N GLY A 137 9.56 13.84 -7.00
CA GLY A 137 8.21 14.31 -7.36
C GLY A 137 8.08 14.87 -8.79
N GLY A 138 8.73 14.26 -9.78
CA GLY A 138 8.81 14.78 -11.16
C GLY A 138 10.16 15.43 -11.49
N PHE A 139 10.14 16.57 -12.21
CA PHE A 139 11.33 17.17 -12.84
C PHE A 139 12.31 17.92 -11.92
N GLY A 140 12.14 17.96 -10.59
CA GLY A 140 13.10 18.74 -9.77
C GLY A 140 13.08 18.57 -8.25
N ALA A 141 12.03 17.98 -7.67
CA ALA A 141 11.93 17.81 -6.23
C ALA A 141 12.54 16.46 -5.79
N ILE A 142 13.84 16.43 -5.49
CA ILE A 142 14.57 15.18 -5.15
C ILE A 142 14.94 15.14 -3.67
N HIS A 143 14.20 14.36 -2.87
CA HIS A 143 14.28 14.37 -1.41
C HIS A 143 14.77 13.04 -0.84
N TRP A 144 15.70 13.09 0.11
CA TRP A 144 15.92 11.98 1.04
C TRP A 144 14.91 12.14 2.18
N ILE A 145 14.23 11.06 2.54
CA ILE A 145 13.21 11.02 3.60
C ILE A 145 13.58 9.92 4.58
N ASP A 146 13.75 10.29 5.84
CA ASP A 146 14.08 9.34 6.90
C ASP A 146 12.79 8.70 7.47
N GLN A 147 11.78 9.51 7.80
CA GLN A 147 10.48 9.02 8.30
C GLN A 147 9.41 9.11 7.21
N LEU A 148 9.10 7.98 6.58
CA LEU A 148 8.04 7.87 5.57
C LEU A 148 6.75 7.26 6.13
N THR A 149 6.90 6.19 6.91
CA THR A 149 5.79 5.33 7.32
C THR A 149 4.95 5.98 8.41
N LEU A 150 3.64 5.69 8.37
CA LEU A 150 2.65 6.12 9.34
C LEU A 150 1.91 4.88 9.84
N ALA A 151 1.81 4.72 11.16
CA ALA A 151 1.09 3.60 11.75
C ALA A 151 -0.41 3.73 11.49
N ASN A 152 -1.06 2.62 11.16
CA ASN A 152 -2.50 2.54 10.99
C ASN A 152 -3.16 2.12 12.31
N PRO A 153 -3.85 3.02 13.03
CA PRO A 153 -4.49 2.71 14.30
C PRO A 153 -5.68 1.75 14.17
N PHE A 154 -6.14 1.47 12.94
CA PHE A 154 -7.30 0.63 12.68
C PHE A 154 -6.94 -0.81 12.36
N ALA A 155 -5.69 -1.10 11.98
CA ALA A 155 -5.28 -2.40 11.48
C ALA A 155 -5.66 -3.56 12.43
N GLY A 156 -6.16 -4.66 11.86
CA GLY A 156 -6.74 -5.78 12.59
C GLY A 156 -8.26 -5.70 12.68
N LYS A 157 -8.85 -6.13 13.80
CA LYS A 157 -10.30 -6.32 13.96
C LYS A 157 -11.13 -5.06 13.72
N ALA A 158 -10.61 -3.88 14.06
CA ALA A 158 -11.34 -2.62 13.88
C ALA A 158 -11.48 -2.27 12.39
N GLU A 159 -10.39 -2.33 11.62
CA GLU A 159 -10.39 -2.17 10.16
C GLU A 159 -11.28 -3.25 9.51
N ALA A 160 -11.13 -4.52 9.91
CA ALA A 160 -11.92 -5.62 9.38
C ALA A 160 -13.43 -5.38 9.53
N SER A 161 -13.87 -5.01 10.73
CA SER A 161 -15.29 -4.75 11.00
C SER A 161 -15.84 -3.56 10.19
N MET A 162 -15.06 -2.47 10.06
CA MET A 162 -15.47 -1.32 9.23
C MET A 162 -15.57 -1.70 7.75
N VAL A 163 -14.60 -2.47 7.25
CA VAL A 163 -14.57 -2.94 5.85
C VAL A 163 -15.74 -3.87 5.55
N GLU A 164 -15.99 -4.85 6.42
CA GLU A 164 -17.12 -5.79 6.27
C GLU A 164 -18.46 -5.06 6.27
N HIS A 165 -18.68 -4.14 7.22
CA HIS A 165 -19.91 -3.36 7.28
C HIS A 165 -20.12 -2.49 6.04
N MET A 166 -19.07 -1.81 5.56
CA MET A 166 -19.15 -1.01 4.34
C MET A 166 -19.50 -1.85 3.10
N ASN A 167 -18.85 -3.02 2.97
CA ASN A 167 -19.09 -3.91 1.85
C ASN A 167 -20.48 -4.58 1.90
N ALA A 168 -21.01 -4.88 3.09
CA ALA A 168 -22.32 -5.51 3.26
C ALA A 168 -23.48 -4.53 3.07
N ASP A 169 -23.39 -3.35 3.70
CA ASP A 169 -24.56 -2.47 3.88
C ASP A 169 -24.51 -1.21 3.01
N HIS A 170 -23.34 -0.83 2.49
CA HIS A 170 -23.12 0.47 1.85
C HIS A 170 -22.60 0.40 0.41
N ALA A 171 -22.96 -0.65 -0.33
CA ALA A 171 -22.57 -0.83 -1.74
C ALA A 171 -22.93 0.37 -2.63
N LYS A 172 -24.05 1.07 -2.35
CA LYS A 172 -24.43 2.30 -3.06
C LYS A 172 -23.45 3.46 -2.82
N ALA A 173 -22.97 3.62 -1.59
CA ALA A 173 -21.98 4.64 -1.27
C ALA A 173 -20.64 4.32 -1.95
N ILE A 174 -20.23 3.04 -1.94
CA ILE A 174 -19.02 2.59 -2.64
C ILE A 174 -19.11 2.87 -4.14
N ALA A 175 -20.25 2.55 -4.77
CA ALA A 175 -20.48 2.88 -6.18
C ALA A 175 -20.38 4.39 -6.43
N HIS A 176 -20.97 5.22 -5.56
CA HIS A 176 -20.87 6.68 -5.63
C HIS A 176 -19.40 7.17 -5.57
N TYR A 177 -18.57 6.59 -4.70
CA TYR A 177 -17.14 6.93 -4.64
C TYR A 177 -16.41 6.66 -5.96
N VAL A 178 -16.73 5.54 -6.61
CA VAL A 178 -16.18 5.20 -7.94
C VAL A 178 -16.61 6.24 -8.98
N GLU A 179 -17.86 6.72 -8.93
CA GLU A 179 -18.35 7.77 -9.85
C GLU A 179 -17.65 9.10 -9.62
N LEU A 180 -17.54 9.55 -8.37
CA LEU A 180 -16.89 10.81 -7.99
C LEU A 180 -15.43 10.91 -8.41
N THR A 181 -14.74 9.77 -8.47
CA THR A 181 -13.29 9.69 -8.71
C THR A 181 -12.94 9.30 -10.13
N GLY A 182 -13.94 8.94 -10.96
CA GLY A 182 -13.72 8.48 -12.33
C GLY A 182 -12.98 7.13 -12.41
N LEU A 183 -13.00 6.35 -11.32
CA LEU A 183 -12.37 5.03 -11.29
C LEU A 183 -13.06 4.04 -12.25
N PRO A 184 -12.37 2.97 -12.67
CA PRO A 184 -12.96 1.96 -13.56
C PRO A 184 -14.26 1.39 -12.99
N LYS A 185 -15.26 1.22 -13.87
CA LYS A 185 -16.57 0.62 -13.52
C LYS A 185 -16.73 -0.79 -14.09
N SER A 186 -15.62 -1.48 -14.37
CA SER A 186 -15.62 -2.81 -15.00
C SER A 186 -16.22 -3.90 -14.11
N GLU A 187 -16.08 -3.75 -12.79
CA GLU A 187 -16.60 -4.67 -11.77
C GLU A 187 -17.08 -3.86 -10.55
N PRO A 188 -17.97 -4.41 -9.69
CA PRO A 188 -18.33 -3.77 -8.44
C PRO A 188 -17.11 -3.56 -7.54
N ALA A 189 -16.92 -2.33 -7.06
CA ALA A 189 -15.85 -2.03 -6.12
C ALA A 189 -16.13 -2.62 -4.73
N GLN A 190 -15.08 -3.05 -4.05
CA GLN A 190 -15.12 -3.47 -2.66
C GLN A 190 -14.05 -2.72 -1.87
N LEU A 191 -14.37 -2.32 -0.64
CA LEU A 191 -13.40 -1.77 0.29
C LEU A 191 -12.42 -2.88 0.68
N ALA A 192 -11.12 -2.62 0.54
CA ALA A 192 -10.05 -3.56 0.89
C ALA A 192 -9.42 -3.23 2.25
N GLY A 193 -9.30 -1.94 2.57
CA GLY A 193 -8.69 -1.47 3.81
C GLY A 193 -8.94 0.01 4.05
N ILE A 194 -8.68 0.44 5.28
CA ILE A 194 -8.84 1.82 5.74
C ILE A 194 -7.61 2.16 6.58
N ASP A 195 -7.03 3.31 6.32
CA ASP A 195 -5.96 3.90 7.11
C ASP A 195 -6.37 5.30 7.62
N SER A 196 -5.48 5.96 8.35
CA SER A 196 -5.79 7.28 8.92
C SER A 196 -5.96 8.36 7.87
N GLU A 197 -5.41 8.19 6.68
CA GLU A 197 -5.39 9.21 5.62
C GLU A 197 -6.36 8.89 4.48
N GLY A 198 -6.88 7.66 4.38
CA GLY A 198 -7.80 7.29 3.32
C GLY A 198 -8.30 5.85 3.38
N MET A 199 -8.76 5.38 2.21
CA MET A 199 -9.26 4.02 2.03
C MET A 199 -8.82 3.42 0.70
N HIS A 200 -8.73 2.09 0.64
CA HIS A 200 -8.47 1.35 -0.59
C HIS A 200 -9.75 0.72 -1.13
N LEU A 201 -10.08 1.03 -2.39
CA LEU A 201 -11.07 0.30 -3.17
C LEU A 201 -10.38 -0.71 -4.08
N ARG A 202 -10.89 -1.94 -4.09
CA ARG A 202 -10.54 -2.99 -5.04
C ARG A 202 -11.60 -3.07 -6.13
N ILE A 203 -11.18 -3.04 -7.40
CA ILE A 203 -12.03 -3.16 -8.59
C ILE A 203 -11.41 -4.22 -9.49
N GLY A 204 -12.01 -5.42 -9.54
CA GLY A 204 -11.35 -6.61 -10.08
C GLY A 204 -10.00 -6.86 -9.40
N GLN A 205 -8.91 -6.76 -10.16
CA GLN A 205 -7.51 -6.92 -9.69
C GLN A 205 -6.79 -5.58 -9.44
N GLY A 206 -7.47 -4.44 -9.64
CA GLY A 206 -6.94 -3.11 -9.38
C GLY A 206 -7.18 -2.67 -7.93
N LEU A 207 -6.21 -1.99 -7.33
CA LEU A 207 -6.35 -1.32 -6.03
C LEU A 207 -6.17 0.19 -6.20
N HIS A 208 -7.08 0.94 -5.60
CA HIS A 208 -7.16 2.40 -5.74
C HIS A 208 -7.29 3.03 -4.36
N TRP A 209 -6.28 3.80 -3.95
CA TRP A 209 -6.33 4.54 -2.70
C TRP A 209 -6.96 5.91 -2.92
N LEU A 210 -7.89 6.27 -2.03
CA LEU A 210 -8.64 7.51 -2.06
C LEU A 210 -8.45 8.23 -0.71
N ALA A 211 -7.93 9.45 -0.76
CA ALA A 211 -7.65 10.24 0.43
C ALA A 211 -8.94 10.78 1.07
N PHE A 212 -8.99 10.80 2.40
CA PHE A 212 -9.94 11.62 3.14
C PHE A 212 -9.52 13.09 3.10
N ALA A 213 -10.49 14.00 3.26
CA ALA A 213 -10.21 15.44 3.29
C ALA A 213 -9.28 15.83 4.45
N THR A 214 -9.38 15.12 5.58
CA THR A 214 -8.51 15.30 6.76
C THR A 214 -8.21 13.95 7.39
N PRO A 215 -7.06 13.79 8.08
CA PRO A 215 -6.74 12.54 8.75
C PRO A 215 -7.78 12.14 9.82
N CYS A 216 -8.20 10.88 9.77
CA CYS A 216 -9.11 10.25 10.71
C CYS A 216 -8.33 9.32 11.64
N ASN A 217 -8.39 9.54 12.95
CA ASN A 217 -7.66 8.74 13.94
C ASN A 217 -8.59 7.89 14.83
N THR A 218 -9.90 7.93 14.58
CA THR A 218 -10.91 7.12 15.29
C THR A 218 -11.94 6.55 14.31
N PRO A 219 -12.58 5.41 14.62
CA PRO A 219 -13.66 4.85 13.79
C PRO A 219 -14.82 5.82 13.56
N THR A 220 -15.12 6.68 14.55
CA THR A 220 -16.16 7.71 14.42
C THR A 220 -15.79 8.73 13.33
N GLN A 221 -14.55 9.21 13.32
CA GLN A 221 -14.07 10.14 12.29
C GLN A 221 -14.08 9.51 10.90
N VAL A 222 -13.67 8.23 10.78
CA VAL A 222 -13.76 7.48 9.52
C VAL A 222 -15.22 7.42 9.05
N ARG A 223 -16.16 7.10 9.94
CA ARG A 223 -17.59 7.06 9.62
C ARG A 223 -18.10 8.42 9.14
N GLU A 224 -17.76 9.50 9.84
CA GLU A 224 -18.14 10.87 9.46
C GLU A 224 -17.59 11.24 8.07
N ALA A 225 -16.32 10.90 7.79
CA ALA A 225 -15.70 11.13 6.50
C ALA A 225 -16.39 10.33 5.37
N LEU A 226 -16.70 9.05 5.61
CA LEU A 226 -17.40 8.21 4.62
C LEU A 226 -18.84 8.71 4.36
N VAL A 227 -19.58 9.10 5.40
CA VAL A 227 -20.92 9.68 5.24
C VAL A 227 -20.87 10.99 4.46
N TYR A 228 -19.89 11.85 4.75
CA TYR A 228 -19.68 13.08 3.99
C TYR A 228 -19.43 12.78 2.50
N LEU A 229 -18.52 11.84 2.19
CA LEU A 229 -18.22 11.44 0.82
C LEU A 229 -19.42 10.81 0.10
N ALA A 230 -20.29 10.10 0.81
CA ALA A 230 -21.49 9.47 0.24
C ALA A 230 -22.54 10.49 -0.24
N HIS A 231 -22.46 11.72 0.25
CA HIS A 231 -23.34 12.83 -0.14
C HIS A 231 -22.61 13.94 -0.92
N ALA A 232 -21.30 13.80 -1.13
CA ALA A 232 -20.51 14.79 -1.85
C ALA A 232 -20.83 14.78 -3.35
N GLU A 233 -20.82 15.94 -3.99
CA GLU A 233 -20.95 16.06 -5.46
C GLU A 233 -19.59 16.00 -6.18
N GLN A 234 -18.50 16.26 -5.44
CA GLN A 234 -17.12 16.23 -5.93
C GLN A 234 -16.21 15.65 -4.83
N TRP A 235 -15.15 14.95 -5.22
CA TRP A 235 -14.16 14.50 -4.24
C TRP A 235 -13.45 15.72 -3.61
N PRO A 236 -13.36 15.80 -2.27
CA PRO A 236 -12.73 16.94 -1.62
C PRO A 236 -11.26 17.05 -2.04
N LYS A 237 -10.82 18.27 -2.36
CA LYS A 237 -9.40 18.54 -2.54
C LYS A 237 -8.71 18.44 -1.17
N ASN A 238 -7.61 17.70 -1.09
CA ASN A 238 -6.74 17.77 0.09
C ASN A 238 -6.33 19.23 0.27
N ALA A 239 -6.48 19.77 1.49
CA ALA A 239 -5.97 21.09 1.80
C ALA A 239 -4.47 21.11 1.45
N GLU A 240 -4.07 22.04 0.56
CA GLU A 240 -2.67 22.33 0.30
C GLU A 240 -2.03 22.66 1.66
N VAL A 241 -1.00 21.90 2.03
CA VAL A 241 -0.24 22.19 3.24
C VAL A 241 0.67 23.35 2.84
N ASP A 242 0.42 24.54 3.36
CA ASP A 242 1.22 25.74 3.07
C ASP A 242 2.73 25.42 3.17
N ALA A 243 3.46 25.87 2.13
CA ALA A 243 4.87 25.62 1.85
C ALA A 243 5.86 26.17 2.89
#